data_AF-A0A9D4BXV5-F1
#
_entry.id   AF-A0A9D4BXV5-F1
#
_cell.length_a   1.000
_cell.length_b   1.000
_cell.length_c   1.000
_cell.angle_alpha   90.00
_cell.angle_beta   90.00
_cell.angle_gamma   90.00
#
_symmetry.space_group_name_H-M   'P 1'
#
loop_
_entity.id
_entity.type
_entity.pdbx_description
1 polymer ?
#
loop_
_entity_poly.entity_id
_entity_poly.type
_entity_poly.pdbx_seq_one_letter_code
_entity_poly.pdbx_strand_id
1 'polypeptide(L)'
;MPSSWSSASNPVPALSGQHLKITKIMCTVTLVFIVSQAPGLVVTIWSVVNPAFWDELSISETILCEFMVRMYLLNNICNPFIYGFWDSRFNREVKSIFRTIYTTIVR
;
A
#
# COMPACT_ATOMS: atom_id res chain seq x y z
N MET A 1 40.78 28.89 -33.11
CA MET A 1 39.67 28.87 -32.12
C MET A 1 39.39 27.42 -31.77
N PRO A 2 39.48 27.00 -30.49
CA PRO A 2 39.34 25.58 -30.14
C PRO A 2 37.87 25.15 -30.20
N SER A 3 37.63 24.04 -30.89
CA SER A 3 36.35 23.37 -31.15
C SER A 3 35.73 22.67 -29.94
N SER A 4 36.04 23.09 -28.71
CA SER A 4 35.72 22.34 -27.48
C SER A 4 34.30 22.56 -26.92
N TRP A 5 33.41 23.19 -27.68
CA TRP A 5 31.99 23.40 -27.31
C TRP A 5 31.04 22.47 -28.10
N SER A 6 31.53 21.34 -28.59
CA SER A 6 30.65 20.25 -29.05
C SER A 6 29.89 19.73 -27.84
N SER A 7 28.64 20.18 -27.73
CA SER A 7 27.64 19.80 -26.75
C SER A 7 27.66 18.28 -26.51
N ALA A 8 28.34 17.86 -25.44
CA ALA A 8 28.07 16.59 -24.81
C ALA A 8 26.66 16.70 -24.21
N SER A 9 25.66 16.38 -25.03
CA SER A 9 24.35 16.01 -24.53
C SER A 9 24.58 14.73 -23.74
N ASN A 10 24.91 14.89 -22.45
CA ASN A 10 24.92 13.76 -21.52
C ASN A 10 23.58 13.06 -21.71
N PRO A 11 23.55 11.79 -22.14
CA PRO A 11 22.29 11.08 -22.27
C PRO A 11 21.64 11.14 -20.91
N VAL A 12 20.44 11.71 -20.84
CA VAL A 12 19.62 11.68 -19.63
C VAL A 12 19.61 10.21 -19.21
N PRO A 13 20.15 9.84 -18.03
CA PRO A 13 20.26 8.45 -17.66
C PRO A 13 18.86 7.87 -17.76
N ALA A 14 18.67 6.93 -18.69
CA ALA A 14 17.38 6.30 -18.93
C ALA A 14 16.84 5.89 -17.56
N LEU A 15 15.69 6.46 -17.17
CA LEU A 15 15.13 6.36 -15.82
C LEU A 15 15.25 4.90 -15.37
N SER A 16 16.21 4.63 -14.48
CA SER A 16 16.63 3.26 -14.25
C SER A 16 15.40 2.48 -13.79
N GLY A 17 15.16 1.29 -14.35
CA GLY A 17 13.92 0.54 -14.08
C GLY A 17 13.67 0.25 -12.59
N GLN A 18 14.65 0.50 -11.72
CA GLN A 18 14.53 0.51 -10.27
C GLN A 18 13.68 1.67 -9.74
N HIS A 19 13.86 2.90 -10.24
CA HIS A 19 13.05 4.05 -9.81
C HIS A 19 11.57 3.84 -10.15
N LEU A 20 11.27 3.34 -11.35
CA LEU A 20 9.89 3.06 -11.74
C LEU A 20 9.23 1.97 -10.86
N LYS A 21 10.00 0.96 -10.43
CA LYS A 21 9.53 -0.07 -9.50
C LYS A 21 9.21 0.51 -8.12
N ILE A 22 10.11 1.34 -7.60
CA ILE A 22 9.94 1.99 -6.29
C ILE A 22 8.72 2.93 -6.33
N THR A 23 8.63 3.79 -7.33
CA THR A 23 7.48 4.70 -7.48
C THR A 23 6.17 3.93 -7.59
N LYS A 24 6.14 2.83 -8.34
CA LYS A 24 4.94 1.99 -8.44
C LYS A 24 4.55 1.38 -7.08
N ILE A 25 5.51 0.85 -6.31
CA ILE A 25 5.25 0.31 -4.98
C ILE A 25 4.70 1.42 -4.06
N MET A 26 5.32 2.59 -4.05
CA MET A 26 4.88 3.73 -3.25
C MET A 26 3.49 4.22 -3.63
N CYS A 27 3.19 4.31 -4.93
CA CYS A 27 1.85 4.62 -5.42
C CYS A 27 0.82 3.57 -4.96
N THR A 28 1.15 2.28 -5.05
CA THR A 28 0.23 1.21 -4.61
C THR A 28 -0.03 1.26 -3.10
N VAL A 29 1.02 1.43 -2.27
CA VAL A 29 0.88 1.57 -0.82
C VAL A 29 0.02 2.79 -0.47
N THR A 30 0.23 3.90 -1.17
CA THR A 30 -0.55 5.12 -0.97
C THR A 30 -2.02 4.92 -1.36
N LEU A 31 -2.29 4.25 -2.47
CA LEU A 31 -3.65 4.00 -2.94
C LEU A 31 -4.41 3.06 -1.99
N VAL A 32 -3.73 2.02 -1.51
CA VAL A 32 -4.25 1.12 -0.46
C VAL A 32 -4.51 1.87 0.84
N PHE A 33 -3.62 2.76 1.25
CA PHE A 33 -3.81 3.62 2.41
C PHE A 33 -5.07 4.46 2.26
N ILE A 34 -5.24 5.16 1.13
CA ILE A 34 -6.43 6.00 0.88
C ILE A 34 -7.70 5.16 0.96
N VAL A 35 -7.76 4.02 0.26
CA VAL A 35 -8.96 3.17 0.26
C VAL A 35 -9.27 2.62 1.64
N SER A 36 -8.25 2.26 2.43
CA SER A 36 -8.45 1.63 3.74
C SER A 36 -8.72 2.64 4.87
N GLN A 37 -8.11 3.82 4.84
CA GLN A 37 -8.19 4.83 5.91
C GLN A 37 -9.25 5.91 5.67
N ALA A 38 -9.49 6.31 4.41
CA ALA A 38 -10.46 7.36 4.11
C ALA A 38 -11.88 7.07 4.66
N PRO A 39 -12.47 5.87 4.48
CA PRO A 39 -13.82 5.62 4.97
C PRO A 39 -13.92 5.70 6.51
N GLY A 40 -12.94 5.19 7.26
CA GLY A 40 -12.92 5.30 8.71
C GLY A 40 -12.78 6.73 9.21
N LEU A 41 -11.97 7.55 8.52
CA LEU A 41 -11.84 8.98 8.82
C LEU A 41 -13.14 9.75 8.57
N VAL A 42 -13.83 9.47 7.45
CA VAL A 42 -15.11 10.11 7.13
C VAL A 42 -16.16 9.79 8.20
N VAL A 43 -16.29 8.52 8.60
CA VAL A 43 -17.24 8.12 9.67
C VAL A 43 -16.89 8.79 10.99
N THR A 44 -15.61 8.86 11.34
CA THR A 44 -15.16 9.51 12.58
C THR A 44 -15.49 11.00 12.59
N ILE A 45 -15.15 11.72 11.53
CA ILE A 45 -15.45 13.16 11.39
C ILE A 45 -16.97 13.38 11.46
N TRP A 46 -17.74 12.56 10.76
CA TRP A 46 -19.19 12.67 10.74
C TRP A 46 -19.81 12.46 12.13
N SER A 47 -19.30 11.49 12.90
CA SER A 47 -19.74 11.23 14.27
C SER A 47 -19.44 12.38 15.24
N VAL A 48 -18.39 13.16 14.99
CA VAL A 48 -18.02 14.33 15.81
C VAL A 48 -18.90 15.53 15.48
N VAL A 49 -19.24 15.72 14.19
CA VAL A 49 -20.09 16.82 13.74
C VAL A 49 -21.56 16.61 14.12
N ASN A 50 -22.03 15.37 14.11
CA ASN A 50 -23.40 15.01 14.46
C ASN A 50 -23.44 14.10 15.70
N PRO A 51 -23.64 14.67 16.91
CA PRO A 51 -23.65 13.88 18.14
C PRO A 51 -24.81 12.86 18.22
N ALA A 52 -25.91 13.09 17.50
CA ALA A 52 -27.04 12.14 17.38
C ALA A 52 -26.83 11.06 16.31
N PHE A 53 -25.69 11.06 15.61
CA PHE A 53 -25.41 10.14 14.50
C PHE A 53 -25.59 8.67 14.90
N TRP A 54 -25.04 8.27 16.04
CA TRP A 54 -25.13 6.87 16.47
C TRP A 54 -26.51 6.47 16.97
N ASP A 55 -27.33 7.42 17.43
CA ASP A 55 -28.66 7.18 17.97
C ASP A 55 -29.73 7.07 16.86
N GLU A 56 -29.50 7.73 15.72
CA GLU A 56 -30.40 7.72 14.56
C GLU A 56 -30.10 6.60 13.56
N LEU A 57 -28.98 5.88 13.74
CA LEU A 57 -28.54 4.85 12.82
C LEU A 57 -29.33 3.55 12.99
N SER A 58 -29.78 2.99 11.86
CA SER A 58 -30.34 1.64 11.85
C SER A 58 -29.26 0.59 12.10
N ILE A 59 -29.65 -0.60 12.57
CA ILE A 59 -28.72 -1.69 12.89
C ILE A 59 -27.78 -2.02 11.74
N SER A 60 -28.27 -2.02 10.49
CA SER A 60 -27.44 -2.28 9.30
C SER A 60 -26.42 -1.18 9.05
N GLU A 61 -26.82 0.09 9.24
CA GLU A 61 -25.93 1.23 9.08
C GLU A 61 -24.85 1.23 10.18
N THR A 62 -25.20 0.89 11.42
CA THR A 62 -24.23 0.78 12.52
C THR A 62 -23.15 -0.25 12.21
N ILE A 63 -23.55 -1.42 11.69
CA ILE A 63 -22.61 -2.48 11.29
C ILE A 63 -21.71 -1.99 10.15
N LEU A 64 -22.25 -1.28 9.16
CA LEU A 64 -21.48 -0.75 8.05
C LEU A 64 -20.47 0.32 8.52
N CYS A 65 -20.89 1.24 9.39
CA CYS A 65 -20.01 2.26 9.96
C CYS A 65 -18.89 1.65 10.81
N GLU A 66 -19.21 0.67 11.66
CA GLU A 66 -18.21 -0.10 12.42
C GLU A 66 -17.22 -0.81 11.48
N PHE A 67 -17.71 -1.39 10.38
CA PHE A 67 -16.85 -2.01 9.38
C PHE A 67 -15.93 -0.98 8.72
N MET A 68 -16.45 0.18 8.32
CA MET A 68 -15.68 1.27 7.72
C MET A 68 -14.61 1.82 8.66
N VAL A 69 -14.91 1.93 9.96
CA VAL A 69 -13.92 2.33 10.98
C VAL A 69 -12.82 1.29 11.12
N ARG A 70 -13.13 -0.01 11.05
CA ARG A 70 -12.15 -1.11 11.14
C ARG A 70 -11.40 -1.37 9.84
N MET A 71 -11.78 -0.72 8.75
CA MET A 71 -11.19 -0.90 7.43
C MET A 71 -9.70 -0.54 7.37
N TYR A 72 -9.19 0.24 8.34
CA TYR A 72 -7.76 0.49 8.53
C TYR A 72 -6.92 -0.81 8.68
N LEU A 73 -7.52 -1.91 9.15
CA LEU A 73 -6.84 -3.20 9.25
C LEU A 73 -6.42 -3.74 7.89
N LEU A 74 -7.16 -3.41 6.81
CA LEU A 74 -6.81 -3.79 5.45
C LEU A 74 -5.47 -3.19 5.03
N ASN A 75 -5.14 -1.98 5.48
CA ASN A 75 -3.83 -1.36 5.20
C ASN A 75 -2.68 -2.23 5.74
N ASN A 76 -2.82 -2.76 6.94
CA ASN A 76 -1.80 -3.63 7.55
C ASN A 76 -1.68 -4.97 6.82
N ILE A 77 -2.81 -5.51 6.34
CA ILE A 77 -2.86 -6.78 5.62
C ILE A 77 -2.29 -6.61 4.20
N CYS A 78 -2.58 -5.50 3.53
CA CYS A 78 -2.22 -5.26 2.14
C CYS A 78 -0.71 -5.10 1.92
N ASN A 79 0.05 -4.57 2.89
CA ASN A 79 1.50 -4.41 2.75
C ASN A 79 2.22 -5.72 2.30
N PRO A 80 2.04 -6.88 2.96
CA PRO A 80 2.57 -8.16 2.49
C PRO A 80 2.11 -8.57 1.08
N PHE A 81 0.87 -8.23 0.68
CA PHE A 81 0.38 -8.49 -0.68
C PHE A 81 1.05 -7.57 -1.71
N ILE A 82 1.25 -6.29 -1.40
CA ILE A 82 1.91 -5.33 -2.29
C ILE A 82 3.34 -5.80 -2.58
N TYR A 83 4.09 -6.17 -1.54
CA TYR A 83 5.43 -6.73 -1.71
C TYR A 83 5.39 -8.12 -2.37
N GLY A 84 4.41 -8.97 -1.99
CA GLY A 84 4.20 -10.29 -2.57
C GLY A 84 3.80 -10.30 -4.05
N PHE A 85 3.18 -9.26 -4.58
CA PHE A 85 2.85 -9.19 -6.01
C PHE A 85 3.89 -8.42 -6.83
N TRP A 86 4.51 -7.38 -6.25
CA TRP A 86 5.39 -6.48 -7.00
C TRP A 86 6.88 -6.56 -6.70
N ASP A 87 7.28 -7.21 -5.61
CA ASP A 87 8.69 -7.44 -5.28
C ASP A 87 9.07 -8.91 -5.49
N SER A 88 9.75 -9.19 -6.61
CA SER A 88 10.22 -10.53 -6.95
C SER A 88 11.34 -11.03 -6.02
N ARG A 89 12.08 -10.12 -5.37
CA ARG A 89 13.09 -10.48 -4.36
C ARG A 89 12.40 -10.92 -3.08
N PHE A 90 11.40 -10.17 -2.62
CA PHE A 90 10.58 -10.53 -1.47
C PHE A 90 9.94 -11.91 -1.62
N ASN A 91 9.32 -12.18 -2.77
CA ASN A 91 8.72 -13.48 -3.07
C ASN A 91 9.70 -14.65 -2.97
N ARG A 92 10.93 -14.47 -3.45
CA ARG A 92 11.94 -15.52 -3.42
C ARG A 92 12.36 -15.84 -1.99
N GLU A 93 12.58 -14.82 -1.16
CA GLU A 93 12.94 -15.00 0.24
C GLU A 93 11.78 -15.64 1.04
N VAL A 94 10.53 -15.18 0.83
CA VAL A 94 9.34 -15.77 1.47
C VAL A 94 9.20 -17.26 1.12
N LYS A 95 9.32 -17.62 -0.17
CA LYS A 95 9.27 -19.03 -0.60
C LYS A 95 10.40 -19.86 0.02
N SER A 96 11.60 -19.29 0.15
CA SER A 96 12.74 -19.94 0.80
C SER A 96 12.46 -20.24 2.28
N ILE A 97 11.92 -19.26 3.01
CA ILE A 97 11.54 -19.40 4.43
C ILE A 97 10.42 -20.42 4.58
N PHE A 98 9.35 -20.34 3.80
CA PHE A 98 8.25 -21.30 3.85
C PHE A 98 8.71 -22.73 3.54
N ARG A 99 9.59 -22.91 2.55
CA ARG A 99 10.18 -24.22 2.25
C ARG A 99 11.00 -24.75 3.42
N THR A 100 11.75 -23.89 4.09
CA THR A 100 12.54 -24.24 5.27
C THR A 100 11.64 -24.67 6.42
N ILE A 101 10.64 -23.85 6.76
CA ILE A 101 9.66 -24.16 7.82
C ILE A 101 8.93 -25.46 7.53
N TYR A 102 8.44 -25.65 6.30
CA TYR A 102 7.76 -26.89 5.89
C TYR A 102 8.67 -28.10 6.05
N THR A 103 9.93 -28.01 5.65
CA THR A 103 10.90 -29.10 5.79
C THR A 103 11.23 -29.40 7.25
N THR A 104 11.24 -28.39 8.13
CA THR A 104 11.46 -28.57 9.58
C THR A 104 10.26 -29.16 10.30
N ILE A 105 9.03 -28.84 9.89
CA ILE A 105 7.80 -29.34 10.54
C ILE A 105 7.48 -30.77 10.09
N VAL A 106 7.75 -31.12 8.83
CA VAL A 106 7.41 -32.43 8.24
C VAL A 106 8.50 -33.49 8.51
N ARG A 107 9.67 -33.08 8.98
CA ARG A 107 10.80 -33.95 9.30
C ARG A 107 10.87 -34.27 10.78
#